data_AF-X0S925-F1
#
_entry.id   AF-X0S925-F1
#
_cell.length_a   1.000
_cell.length_b   1.000
_cell.length_c   1.000
_cell.angle_alpha   90.00
_cell.angle_beta   90.00
_cell.angle_gamma   90.00
#
_symmetry.space_group_name_H-M   'P 1'
#
loop_
_entity.id
_entity.type
_entity.pdbx_description
1 polymer ?
#
loop_
_entity_poly.entity_id
_entity_poly.type
_entity_poly.pdbx_seq_one_letter_code
_entity_poly.pdbx_strand_id
1 'polypeptide(L)'
;FRREWFEIIDVTLGGAKRCRYWDLAATEQSKKSKDPDWTVGCKMAAAPRMDRFVIEDVQRVRATPAGVEALIRQTAALDGKACTIFMEQEPGASGVNTIAYYRRVLAGYSFYPVKTTGSKEVRAYPLSAQSEAGNIKLLAGPWINTFLEELEGFPQGSHDDQVDAAAGAYERLCEQPEDVIVIYDAMQQIESMDLFYDTS
;
A
#
# COMPACT_ATOMS: atom_id res chain seq x y z
N PHE A 1 2.04 17.18 -2.34
CA PHE A 1 0.71 17.11 -1.71
C PHE A 1 0.46 18.37 -0.88
N ARG A 2 -0.73 18.57 -0.30
CA ARG A 2 -0.97 19.61 0.71
C ARG A 2 -1.70 19.05 1.91
N ARG A 3 -1.31 19.45 3.13
CA ARG A 3 -1.92 18.92 4.36
C ARG A 3 -3.42 19.17 4.45
N GLU A 4 -3.91 20.32 4.00
CA GLU A 4 -5.33 20.67 4.04
C GLU A 4 -6.21 19.78 3.15
N TRP A 5 -5.63 18.96 2.27
CA TRP A 5 -6.35 17.97 1.48
C TRP A 5 -6.85 16.79 2.32
N PHE A 6 -6.26 16.58 3.50
CA PHE A 6 -6.50 15.42 4.33
C PHE A 6 -7.35 15.77 5.56
N GLU A 7 -8.60 15.33 5.56
CA GLU A 7 -9.42 15.36 6.77
C GLU A 7 -8.99 14.23 7.72
N ILE A 8 -8.82 14.58 9.00
CA ILE A 8 -8.50 13.65 10.08
C ILE A 8 -9.80 13.19 10.72
N ILE A 9 -9.98 11.88 10.85
CA ILE A 9 -11.18 11.24 11.38
C ILE A 9 -10.84 10.32 12.55
N ASP A 10 -11.78 10.13 13.48
CA ASP A 10 -11.59 9.27 14.67
C ASP A 10 -12.09 7.83 14.48
N VAL A 11 -12.91 7.59 13.45
CA VAL A 11 -13.54 6.29 13.19
C VAL A 11 -13.31 5.89 11.74
N THR A 12 -12.86 4.66 11.54
CA THR A 12 -12.61 4.11 10.20
C THR A 12 -13.86 3.49 9.56
N LEU A 13 -13.70 3.00 8.33
CA LEU A 13 -14.74 2.42 7.49
C LEU A 13 -15.12 0.99 7.93
N GLY A 14 -16.39 0.80 8.26
CA GLY A 14 -16.98 -0.54 8.44
C GLY A 14 -17.08 -1.29 7.11
N GLY A 15 -16.82 -2.60 7.12
CA GLY A 15 -16.88 -3.45 5.92
C GLY A 15 -15.83 -3.13 4.84
N ALA A 16 -14.84 -2.30 5.15
CA ALA A 16 -13.81 -1.91 4.19
C ALA A 16 -12.82 -3.05 3.88
N LYS A 17 -12.39 -3.09 2.62
CA LYS A 17 -11.19 -3.83 2.20
C LYS A 17 -9.97 -3.12 2.79
N ARG A 18 -9.02 -3.88 3.33
CA ARG A 18 -7.81 -3.34 3.96
C ARG A 18 -6.56 -4.00 3.40
N CYS A 19 -5.55 -3.17 3.20
CA CYS A 19 -4.22 -3.66 2.91
C CYS A 19 -3.16 -2.95 3.75
N ARG A 20 -2.00 -3.58 3.87
CA ARG A 20 -0.76 -2.92 4.25
C ARG A 20 0.29 -3.13 3.18
N TYR A 21 0.85 -2.04 2.67
CA TYR A 21 1.97 -2.08 1.73
C TYR A 21 3.26 -1.76 2.48
N TRP A 22 4.28 -2.61 2.29
CA TRP A 22 5.63 -2.41 2.82
C TRP A 22 6.61 -2.03 1.70
N ASP A 23 7.25 -0.88 1.88
CA ASP A 23 8.48 -0.50 1.19
C ASP A 23 9.66 -0.74 2.13
N LEU A 24 10.64 -1.51 1.69
CA LEU A 24 11.77 -1.91 2.53
C LEU A 24 13.00 -1.09 2.16
N ALA A 25 13.68 -0.56 3.17
CA ALA A 25 14.97 0.08 2.98
C ALA A 25 15.98 -0.91 2.38
N ALA A 26 16.64 -0.53 1.29
CA ALA A 26 17.67 -1.35 0.64
C ALA A 26 18.99 -1.38 1.42
N THR A 27 19.22 -0.40 2.31
CA THR A 27 20.51 -0.20 3.00
C THR A 27 20.39 -0.24 4.53
N GLU A 28 21.30 -0.97 5.17
CA GLU A 28 21.44 -0.96 6.63
C GLU A 28 22.04 0.35 7.14
N GLN A 29 21.60 0.80 8.31
CA GLN A 29 22.26 1.87 9.04
C GLN A 29 23.69 1.45 9.43
N SER A 30 24.68 2.02 8.74
CA SER A 30 26.10 1.86 9.09
C SER A 30 26.67 3.18 9.60
N LYS A 31 27.79 3.13 10.35
CA LYS A 31 28.54 4.35 10.74
C LYS A 31 28.98 5.21 9.54
N LYS A 32 28.86 4.71 8.30
CA LYS A 32 29.24 5.41 7.06
C LYS A 32 28.04 6.02 6.31
N SER A 33 26.84 5.48 6.45
CA SER A 33 25.63 6.08 5.86
C SER A 33 24.99 7.02 6.88
N LYS A 34 25.10 8.33 6.65
CA LYS A 34 24.56 9.33 7.57
C LYS A 34 23.02 9.40 7.53
N ASP A 35 22.39 8.77 6.54
CA ASP A 35 20.95 8.84 6.30
C ASP A 35 20.45 7.59 5.52
N PRO A 36 20.28 6.43 6.18
CA PRO A 36 19.79 5.21 5.51
C PRO A 36 18.31 5.31 5.16
N ASP A 37 17.82 4.64 4.13
CA ASP A 37 16.40 4.70 3.73
C ASP A 37 15.47 4.20 4.87
N TRP A 38 14.21 4.66 4.89
CA TRP A 38 13.25 4.14 5.86
C TRP A 38 12.60 2.87 5.33
N THR A 39 12.45 1.87 6.20
CA THR A 39 11.42 0.86 5.97
C THR A 39 10.09 1.43 6.39
N VAL A 40 9.11 1.44 5.50
CA VAL A 40 7.77 2.00 5.76
C VAL A 40 6.68 1.00 5.43
N GLY A 41 5.73 0.87 6.34
CA GLY A 41 4.47 0.19 6.12
C GLY A 41 3.34 1.21 6.13
N CYS A 42 2.48 1.23 5.12
CA CYS A 42 1.25 2.04 5.09
C CYS A 42 0.02 1.12 5.06
N LYS A 43 -0.90 1.26 6.02
CA LYS A 43 -2.19 0.59 5.99
C LYS A 43 -3.26 1.52 5.51
N MET A 44 -4.00 1.02 4.52
CA MET A 44 -5.09 1.75 3.91
C MET A 44 -6.35 0.89 3.87
N ALA A 45 -7.48 1.54 4.07
CA ALA A 45 -8.80 0.96 3.93
C ALA A 45 -9.53 1.62 2.75
N ALA A 46 -10.26 0.83 1.97
CA ALA A 46 -11.15 1.32 0.93
C ALA A 46 -12.60 0.92 1.25
N ALA A 47 -13.51 1.89 1.13
CA ALA A 47 -14.94 1.60 1.21
C ALA A 47 -15.35 0.62 0.11
N PRO A 48 -16.39 -0.21 0.31
CA PRO A 48 -16.82 -1.19 -0.71
C PRO A 48 -17.13 -0.60 -2.09
N ARG A 49 -17.53 0.67 -2.15
CA ARG A 49 -17.84 1.39 -3.41
C ARG A 49 -16.63 2.10 -4.02
N MET A 50 -15.45 2.00 -3.41
CA MET A 50 -14.22 2.67 -3.84
C MET A 50 -14.33 4.21 -3.93
N ASP A 51 -15.27 4.79 -3.17
CA ASP A 51 -15.56 6.23 -3.13
C ASP A 51 -14.83 6.95 -1.99
N ARG A 52 -14.32 6.21 -1.00
CA ARG A 52 -13.59 6.75 0.15
C ARG A 52 -12.44 5.82 0.53
N PHE A 53 -11.32 6.44 0.87
CA PHE A 53 -10.12 5.75 1.34
C PHE A 53 -9.65 6.36 2.65
N VAL A 54 -9.12 5.53 3.54
CA VAL A 54 -8.59 5.97 4.83
C VAL A 54 -7.20 5.37 5.00
N ILE A 55 -6.18 6.21 5.19
CA ILE A 55 -4.90 5.75 5.72
C ILE A 55 -5.10 5.57 7.22
N GLU A 56 -5.05 4.33 7.68
CA GLU A 56 -5.36 3.97 9.07
C GLU A 56 -4.13 4.04 9.96
N ASP A 57 -2.96 3.69 9.43
CA ASP A 57 -1.71 3.64 10.19
C ASP A 57 -0.47 3.61 9.30
N VAL A 58 0.56 4.34 9.70
CA VAL A 58 1.89 4.32 9.08
C VAL A 58 2.94 3.91 10.11
N GLN A 59 3.66 2.82 9.82
CA GLN A 59 4.80 2.37 10.61
C GLN A 59 6.07 2.67 9.83
N ARG A 60 7.09 3.25 10.49
CA ARG A 60 8.40 3.46 9.87
C ARG A 60 9.52 3.13 10.83
N VAL A 61 10.60 2.55 10.31
CA VAL A 61 11.77 2.20 11.12
C VAL A 61 13.07 2.27 10.32
N ARG A 62 14.14 2.65 11.03
CA ARG A 62 15.54 2.43 10.64
C ARG A 62 16.15 1.48 11.66
N ALA A 63 16.19 0.19 11.32
CA ALA A 63 16.65 -0.85 12.23
C ALA A 63 17.46 -1.92 11.48
N THR A 64 18.04 -2.83 12.25
CA THR A 64 18.64 -4.05 11.70
C THR A 64 17.58 -4.93 11.02
N PRO A 65 17.96 -5.88 10.15
CA PRO A 65 17.01 -6.78 9.50
C PRO A 65 16.09 -7.52 10.50
N ALA A 66 16.64 -7.96 11.64
CA ALA A 66 15.86 -8.59 12.70
C ALA A 66 14.85 -7.63 13.36
N GLY A 67 15.21 -6.34 13.51
CA GLY A 67 14.30 -5.31 14.01
C GLY A 67 13.17 -4.99 13.04
N VAL A 68 13.48 -4.91 11.74
CA VAL A 68 12.49 -4.73 10.67
C VAL A 68 11.51 -5.90 10.63
N GLU A 69 12.02 -7.14 10.67
CA GLU A 69 11.18 -8.33 10.71
C GLU A 69 10.26 -8.35 11.95
N ALA A 70 10.82 -8.03 13.13
CA ALA A 70 10.04 -7.99 14.36
C ALA A 70 8.90 -6.98 14.27
N LEU A 71 9.15 -5.80 13.69
CA LEU A 71 8.14 -4.77 13.43
C LEU A 71 7.07 -5.31 12.48
N ILE A 72 7.45 -5.82 11.30
CA ILE A 72 6.51 -6.31 10.28
C ILE A 72 5.61 -7.42 10.85
N ARG A 73 6.17 -8.36 11.62
CA ARG A 73 5.43 -9.43 12.26
C ARG A 73 4.44 -8.91 13.31
N GLN A 74 4.85 -7.93 14.12
CA GLN A 74 3.98 -7.31 15.13
C GLN A 74 2.84 -6.53 14.47
N THR A 75 3.16 -5.72 13.45
CA THR A 75 2.17 -4.96 12.68
C THR A 75 1.15 -5.88 12.01
N ALA A 76 1.59 -6.99 11.41
CA ALA A 76 0.67 -7.98 10.85
C ALA A 76 -0.30 -8.56 11.91
N ALA A 77 0.20 -8.82 13.12
CA ALA A 77 -0.64 -9.30 14.22
C ALA A 77 -1.67 -8.26 14.68
N LEU A 78 -1.29 -6.98 14.74
CA LEU A 78 -2.19 -5.87 15.09
C LEU A 78 -3.21 -5.59 13.98
N ASP A 79 -2.80 -5.72 12.71
CA ASP A 79 -3.66 -5.49 11.56
C ASP A 79 -4.72 -6.60 11.38
N GLY A 80 -4.40 -7.81 11.85
CA GLY A 80 -5.27 -8.96 11.78
C GLY A 80 -5.29 -9.62 10.39
N LYS A 81 -5.92 -10.79 10.32
CA LYS A 81 -5.89 -11.68 9.14
C LYS A 81 -6.67 -11.17 7.93
N ALA A 82 -7.60 -10.24 8.14
CA ALA A 82 -8.39 -9.63 7.08
C ALA A 82 -7.61 -8.54 6.32
N CYS A 83 -6.45 -8.09 6.82
CA CYS A 83 -5.60 -7.13 6.15
C CYS A 83 -4.65 -7.85 5.20
N THR A 84 -4.77 -7.58 3.90
CA THR A 84 -3.85 -8.14 2.89
C THR A 84 -2.52 -7.41 2.93
N ILE A 85 -1.42 -8.13 2.99
CA ILE A 85 -0.08 -7.57 3.08
C ILE A 85 0.59 -7.63 1.71
N PHE A 86 1.12 -6.49 1.28
CA PHE A 86 1.92 -6.33 0.07
C PHE A 86 3.33 -5.91 0.44
N MET A 87 4.32 -6.31 -0.35
CA MET A 87 5.70 -5.88 -0.19
C MET A 87 6.35 -5.72 -1.55
N GLU A 88 7.05 -4.61 -1.72
CA GLU A 88 7.81 -4.36 -2.93
C GLU A 88 8.89 -5.43 -3.13
N GLN A 89 9.00 -5.92 -4.36
CA GLN A 89 10.02 -6.85 -4.79
C GLN A 89 10.98 -6.14 -5.74
N GLU A 90 12.15 -5.80 -5.21
CA GLU A 90 13.32 -5.37 -5.97
C GLU A 90 13.66 -6.35 -7.11
N PRO A 91 14.15 -5.85 -8.26
CA PRO A 91 14.62 -6.70 -9.33
C PRO A 91 15.86 -7.52 -8.90
N GLY A 92 15.98 -8.72 -9.45
CA GLY A 92 17.13 -9.60 -9.20
C GLY A 92 16.98 -10.56 -8.01
N ALA A 93 18.06 -11.27 -7.70
CA ALA A 93 18.04 -12.39 -6.76
C ALA A 93 17.82 -11.96 -5.30
N SER A 94 18.32 -10.78 -4.90
CA SER A 94 18.13 -10.23 -3.55
C SER A 94 16.65 -9.99 -3.23
N GLY A 95 15.91 -9.36 -4.15
CA GLY A 95 14.47 -9.14 -4.00
C GLY A 95 13.68 -10.45 -3.94
N VAL A 96 13.99 -11.41 -4.82
CA VAL A 96 13.36 -12.75 -4.79
C VAL A 96 13.60 -13.46 -3.46
N ASN A 97 14.82 -13.43 -2.93
CA ASN A 97 15.16 -14.03 -1.64
C ASN A 97 14.45 -13.32 -0.47
N THR A 98 14.34 -11.99 -0.53
CA THR A 98 13.63 -11.18 0.47
C THR A 98 12.15 -11.54 0.53
N ILE A 99 11.48 -11.66 -0.62
CA ILE A 99 10.08 -12.11 -0.67
C ILE A 99 9.93 -13.54 -0.16
N ALA A 100 10.82 -14.46 -0.55
CA ALA A 100 10.80 -15.83 -0.06
C ALA A 100 10.98 -15.90 1.47
N TYR A 101 11.80 -15.02 2.03
CA TYR A 101 11.98 -14.86 3.46
C TYR A 101 10.68 -14.42 4.15
N TYR A 102 10.10 -13.31 3.72
CA TYR A 102 8.90 -12.75 4.35
C TYR A 102 7.65 -13.61 4.18
N ARG A 103 7.57 -14.44 3.13
CA ARG A 103 6.55 -15.51 3.04
C ARG A 103 6.56 -16.45 4.24
N ARG A 104 7.74 -16.75 4.80
CA ARG A 104 7.86 -17.59 6.00
C ARG A 104 7.53 -16.82 7.27
N VAL A 105 8.03 -15.58 7.38
CA VAL A 105 7.76 -14.69 8.53
C VAL A 105 6.26 -14.43 8.68
N LEU A 106 5.56 -14.22 7.57
CA LEU A 106 4.14 -13.90 7.50
C LEU A 106 3.27 -15.13 7.24
N ALA A 107 3.72 -16.32 7.63
CA ALA A 107 2.95 -17.54 7.48
C ALA A 107 1.53 -17.40 8.11
N GLY A 108 0.53 -17.77 7.32
CA GLY A 108 -0.88 -17.65 7.68
C GLY A 108 -1.48 -16.25 7.51
N TYR A 109 -0.77 -15.28 6.94
CA TYR A 109 -1.34 -14.02 6.45
C TYR A 109 -1.43 -14.04 4.92
N SER A 110 -2.36 -13.27 4.34
CA SER A 110 -2.41 -13.02 2.91
C SER A 110 -1.25 -12.10 2.54
N PHE A 111 -0.19 -12.64 1.95
CA PHE A 111 1.03 -11.90 1.62
C PHE A 111 1.42 -12.04 0.15
N TYR A 112 1.59 -10.91 -0.55
CA TYR A 112 1.88 -10.87 -1.99
C TYR A 112 3.05 -9.94 -2.32
N PRO A 113 4.00 -10.38 -3.16
CA PRO A 113 5.03 -9.49 -3.69
C PRO A 113 4.45 -8.54 -4.75
N VAL A 114 5.01 -7.35 -4.85
CA VAL A 114 4.66 -6.34 -5.86
C VAL A 114 5.90 -5.99 -6.67
N LYS A 115 5.85 -6.22 -7.98
CA LYS A 115 6.90 -5.75 -8.89
C LYS A 115 6.45 -4.41 -9.45
N THR A 116 7.12 -3.34 -9.08
CA THR A 116 6.79 -2.00 -9.54
C THR A 116 7.51 -1.71 -10.87
N THR A 117 6.86 -0.93 -11.72
CA THR A 117 7.46 -0.34 -12.92
C THR A 117 7.11 1.15 -12.98
N GLY A 118 7.84 1.92 -13.80
CA GLY A 118 7.68 3.37 -13.84
C GLY A 118 8.36 4.09 -12.68
N SER A 119 8.44 5.43 -12.78
CA SER A 119 9.09 6.25 -11.75
C SER A 119 8.17 6.40 -10.53
N LYS A 120 8.79 6.63 -9.37
CA LYS A 120 8.09 6.83 -8.10
C LYS A 120 7.08 7.98 -8.18
N GLU A 121 7.44 9.08 -8.83
CA GLU A 121 6.55 10.23 -8.99
C GLU A 121 5.29 9.89 -9.78
N VAL A 122 5.44 9.13 -10.87
CA VAL A 122 4.29 8.73 -11.69
C VAL A 122 3.34 7.82 -10.89
N ARG A 123 3.88 6.91 -10.07
CA ARG A 123 3.07 6.04 -9.20
C ARG A 123 2.32 6.81 -8.11
N ALA A 124 2.86 7.94 -7.65
CA ALA A 124 2.22 8.77 -6.64
C ALA A 124 1.07 9.64 -7.18
N TYR A 125 1.00 9.89 -8.49
CA TYR A 125 -0.01 10.79 -9.07
C TYR A 125 -1.46 10.37 -8.80
N PRO A 126 -1.86 9.09 -8.93
CA PRO A 126 -3.23 8.68 -8.60
C PRO A 126 -3.61 8.96 -7.13
N LEU A 127 -2.70 8.69 -6.19
CA LEU A 127 -2.91 9.00 -4.77
C LEU A 127 -3.04 10.52 -4.57
N SER A 128 -2.18 11.31 -5.22
CA SER A 128 -2.22 12.78 -5.13
C SER A 128 -3.54 13.34 -5.64
N ALA A 129 -4.02 12.86 -6.78
CA ALA A 129 -5.29 13.31 -7.37
C ALA A 129 -6.48 13.02 -6.44
N GLN A 130 -6.53 11.81 -5.84
CA GLN A 130 -7.57 11.48 -4.88
C GLN A 130 -7.46 12.26 -3.57
N SER A 131 -6.24 12.58 -3.15
CA SER A 131 -6.01 13.41 -1.98
C SER A 131 -6.55 14.82 -2.22
N GLU A 132 -6.19 15.44 -3.34
CA GLU A 132 -6.69 16.77 -3.74
C GLU A 132 -8.22 16.80 -3.85
N ALA A 133 -8.84 15.73 -4.34
CA ALA A 133 -10.30 15.59 -4.39
C ALA A 133 -10.96 15.37 -3.01
N GLY A 134 -10.18 15.25 -1.93
CA GLY A 134 -10.66 15.03 -0.56
C GLY A 134 -11.15 13.60 -0.28
N ASN A 135 -10.80 12.63 -1.13
CA ASN A 135 -11.23 11.23 -1.02
C ASN A 135 -10.33 10.39 -0.09
N ILE A 136 -9.12 10.87 0.19
CA ILE A 136 -8.20 10.26 1.16
C ILE A 136 -8.36 10.94 2.53
N LYS A 137 -8.67 10.15 3.56
CA LYS A 137 -8.75 10.59 4.96
C LYS A 137 -7.64 9.96 5.77
N LEU A 138 -7.31 10.55 6.92
CA LEU A 138 -6.35 9.98 7.87
C LEU A 138 -7.07 9.59 9.16
N LEU A 139 -6.91 8.35 9.60
CA LEU A 139 -7.37 7.95 10.92
C LEU A 139 -6.44 8.57 11.97
N ALA A 140 -7.01 9.24 12.98
CA ALA A 140 -6.27 9.90 14.04
C ALA A 140 -5.22 8.97 14.66
N GLY A 141 -3.96 9.43 14.64
CA GLY A 141 -2.83 8.65 15.14
C GLY A 141 -1.54 9.47 15.25
N PRO A 142 -0.55 8.99 16.01
CA PRO A 142 0.69 9.74 16.27
C PRO A 142 1.60 9.85 15.03
N TRP A 143 1.33 9.08 13.97
CA TRP A 143 2.09 9.05 12.72
C TRP A 143 1.80 10.22 11.78
N ILE A 144 0.66 10.92 11.97
CA ILE A 144 0.11 11.87 10.99
C ILE A 144 1.05 13.04 10.69
N ASN A 145 1.61 13.71 11.71
CA ASN A 145 2.41 14.92 11.47
C ASN A 145 3.64 14.61 10.61
N THR A 146 4.37 13.55 10.97
CA THR A 146 5.54 13.08 10.24
C THR A 146 5.21 12.60 8.83
N PHE A 147 4.04 11.99 8.64
CA PHE A 147 3.57 11.59 7.32
C PHE A 147 3.28 12.81 6.44
N LEU A 148 2.53 13.78 6.96
CA LEU A 148 2.14 14.99 6.24
C LEU A 148 3.34 15.87 5.88
N GLU A 149 4.31 16.01 6.78
CA GLU A 149 5.57 16.73 6.51
C GLU A 149 6.31 16.16 5.29
N GLU A 150 6.36 14.83 5.15
CA GLU A 150 6.99 14.19 3.99
C GLU A 150 6.17 14.41 2.70
N LEU A 151 4.84 14.26 2.78
CA LEU A 151 3.93 14.47 1.66
C LEU A 151 3.97 15.91 1.11
N GLU A 152 4.10 16.91 1.98
CA GLU A 152 4.23 18.32 1.58
C GLU A 152 5.59 18.61 0.91
N GLY A 153 6.64 17.86 1.27
CA GLY A 153 7.96 17.96 0.65
C GLY A 153 8.09 17.26 -0.70
N PHE A 154 7.24 16.28 -0.99
CA PHE A 154 7.32 15.49 -2.23
C PHE A 154 7.00 16.32 -3.51
N PRO A 155 7.74 16.15 -4.62
CA PRO A 155 8.83 15.19 -4.84
C PRO A 155 10.24 15.71 -4.54
N GLN A 156 10.40 16.94 -4.05
CA GLN A 156 11.73 17.55 -3.82
C GLN A 156 12.32 17.30 -2.43
N GLY A 157 11.57 16.64 -1.55
CA GLY A 157 11.97 16.30 -0.19
C GLY A 157 13.15 15.32 -0.15
N SER A 158 13.79 15.22 1.02
CA SER A 158 14.90 14.28 1.23
C SER A 158 14.46 12.82 1.39
N HIS A 159 13.16 12.58 1.57
CA HIS A 159 12.56 11.26 1.76
C HIS A 159 11.26 11.16 0.96
N ASP A 160 11.02 9.97 0.40
CA ASP A 160 9.80 9.62 -0.34
C ASP A 160 9.20 8.26 0.10
N ASP A 161 9.82 7.57 1.05
CA ASP A 161 9.46 6.19 1.44
C ASP A 161 7.99 6.07 1.94
N GLN A 162 7.47 7.06 2.66
CA GLN A 162 6.06 7.06 3.10
C GLN A 162 5.10 7.36 1.95
N VAL A 163 5.50 8.20 0.99
CA VAL A 163 4.73 8.46 -0.22
C VAL A 163 4.65 7.19 -1.08
N ASP A 164 5.77 6.48 -1.25
CA ASP A 164 5.84 5.22 -1.98
C ASP A 164 4.96 4.15 -1.34
N ALA A 165 5.06 3.95 -0.03
CA ALA A 165 4.23 2.98 0.68
C ALA A 165 2.73 3.32 0.58
N ALA A 166 2.37 4.60 0.68
CA ALA A 166 0.98 5.03 0.56
C ALA A 166 0.44 4.88 -0.88
N ALA A 167 1.25 5.22 -1.88
CA ALA A 167 0.90 5.08 -3.29
C ALA A 167 0.72 3.60 -3.67
N GLY A 168 1.63 2.75 -3.21
CA GLY A 168 1.53 1.30 -3.37
C GLY A 168 0.27 0.73 -2.71
N ALA A 169 -0.04 1.13 -1.47
CA ALA A 169 -1.26 0.70 -0.79
C ALA A 169 -2.53 1.09 -1.56
N TYR A 170 -2.58 2.33 -2.05
CA TYR A 170 -3.70 2.83 -2.86
C TYR A 170 -3.87 2.05 -4.15
N GLU A 171 -2.79 1.87 -4.93
CA GLU A 171 -2.80 1.11 -6.17
C GLU A 171 -3.29 -0.32 -5.95
N ARG A 172 -2.80 -1.00 -4.89
CA ARG A 172 -3.21 -2.37 -4.57
C ARG A 172 -4.66 -2.50 -4.12
N LEU A 173 -5.28 -1.45 -3.57
CA LEU A 173 -6.71 -1.45 -3.27
C LEU A 173 -7.54 -1.28 -4.55
N CYS A 174 -7.04 -0.51 -5.51
CA CYS A 174 -7.70 -0.27 -6.79
C CYS A 174 -7.60 -1.45 -7.78
N GLU A 175 -6.58 -2.31 -7.66
CA GLU A 175 -6.31 -3.43 -8.58
C GLU A 175 -6.78 -4.82 -8.08
N GLN A 176 -7.65 -4.92 -7.07
CA GLN A 176 -7.95 -6.21 -6.44
C GLN A 176 -8.57 -7.26 -7.40
N PRO A 177 -8.13 -8.53 -7.33
CA PRO A 177 -8.43 -9.58 -8.31
C PRO A 177 -9.89 -10.04 -8.36
N GLU A 178 -10.70 -9.75 -7.33
CA GLU A 178 -12.13 -10.09 -7.35
C GLU A 178 -12.89 -9.32 -8.44
N ASP A 179 -12.45 -8.08 -8.73
CA ASP A 179 -13.05 -7.28 -9.79
C ASP A 179 -12.67 -7.84 -11.17
N VAL A 180 -11.51 -8.50 -11.30
CA VAL A 180 -11.10 -9.18 -12.54
C VAL A 180 -11.93 -10.44 -12.78
N ILE A 181 -12.21 -11.25 -11.75
CA ILE A 181 -13.03 -12.46 -11.88
C ILE A 181 -14.47 -12.09 -12.23
N VAL A 182 -15.04 -11.07 -11.56
CA VAL A 182 -16.41 -10.61 -11.84
C VAL A 182 -16.54 -10.04 -13.26
N ILE A 183 -15.53 -9.30 -13.74
CA ILE A 183 -15.51 -8.81 -15.13
C ILE A 183 -15.41 -9.98 -16.12
N TYR A 184 -14.55 -10.97 -15.88
CA TYR A 184 -14.44 -12.14 -16.75
C TYR A 184 -15.75 -12.94 -16.81
N ASP A 185 -16.40 -13.19 -15.68
CA ASP A 185 -17.68 -13.93 -15.63
C ASP A 185 -18.81 -13.13 -16.30
N ALA A 186 -18.86 -11.81 -16.11
CA ALA A 186 -19.83 -10.94 -16.78
C ALA A 186 -19.60 -10.89 -18.30
N MET A 187 -18.34 -10.84 -18.76
CA MET A 187 -17.99 -10.89 -20.18
C MET A 187 -18.36 -12.22 -20.82
N GLN A 188 -18.11 -13.35 -20.13
CA GLN A 188 -18.53 -14.68 -20.61
C GLN A 188 -20.06 -14.81 -20.69
N GLN A 189 -20.80 -14.22 -19.76
CA GLN A 189 -22.27 -14.18 -19.83
C GLN A 189 -22.77 -13.34 -21.01
N ILE A 190 -22.15 -12.19 -21.31
CA ILE A 190 -22.52 -11.34 -22.45
C ILE A 190 -22.24 -12.05 -23.78
N GLU A 191 -21.04 -12.64 -23.96
CA GLU A 191 -20.71 -13.42 -25.17
C GLU A 191 -21.65 -14.60 -25.39
N SER A 192 -22.06 -15.27 -24.30
CA SER A 192 -23.06 -16.35 -24.37
C SER A 192 -24.45 -15.87 -24.73
N MET A 193 -24.80 -14.60 -24.46
CA MET A 193 -26.11 -14.00 -24.72
C MET A 193 -26.23 -13.50 -26.16
N ASP A 194 -25.14 -12.96 -26.74
CA ASP A 194 -25.10 -12.51 -28.14
C ASP A 194 -25.22 -13.67 -29.14
N LEU A 195 -24.81 -14.88 -28.78
CA LEU A 195 -24.99 -16.09 -29.59
C LEU A 195 -26.45 -16.56 -29.71
N PHE A 196 -27.37 -16.08 -28.85
CA PHE A 196 -28.79 -16.43 -28.93
C PHE A 196 -29.63 -15.45 -29.76
N TYR A 197 -29.11 -14.27 -30.11
CA TYR A 197 -29.85 -13.25 -30.87
C TYR A 197 -29.57 -13.26 -32.39
N ASP A 198 -28.60 -14.04 -32.88
CA ASP A 198 -28.24 -14.12 -34.32
C ASP A 198 -28.89 -15.32 -35.05
N THR A 199 -30.07 -15.76 -34.63
CA THR A 199 -30.81 -16.89 -35.26
C THR A 199 -32.28 -16.58 -35.58
N SER A 200 -32.58 -15.33 -35.97
CA SER A 200 -33.90 -14.93 -36.50
C SER A 200 -33.82 -14.26 -37.85
#